data_AF-A0A3B3VZQ5-F1
#
_entry.id   AF-A0A3B3VZQ5-F1
#
_cell.length_a   1.000
_cell.length_b   1.000
_cell.length_c   1.000
_cell.angle_alpha   90.00
_cell.angle_beta   90.00
_cell.angle_gamma   90.00
#
_symmetry.space_group_name_H-M   'P 1'
#
loop_
_entity.id
_entity.type
_entity.pdbx_description
1 polymer ?
#
loop_
_entity_poly.entity_id
_entity_poly.type
_entity_poly.pdbx_seq_one_letter_code
_entity_poly.pdbx_strand_id
1 'polypeptide(L)'
;MKTCPTYRLCNHIFSLFPPPPPHNTHIVCLCFYPQALRWRINLQPWASERHSLEDEAKRFLSYITTPQVNHWSKNYSSTGDWAVCLDPKFSITHRMESKNCRVYSFGLGVDDHSMEHFLARSGCEVHCFDPSLEQPHLQKAEMWFHRISIDWRDPSPAIAPKRQASKKLATILDDFGHRDVDVLKADMESAEWKILENLVLEGVLDSVGQLLLELHLHWAGFEVAGDDPSVVRYWFSLLKELERAGFRLFRVHSDPSTPHLFLHKNILNASSAYTLSWVNVRWKPSWTAHKHKKLIF
;
A
#
# COMPACT_ATOMS: atom_id res chain seq x y z
N MET A 1 26.32 10.83 37.44
CA MET A 1 27.06 10.74 36.17
C MET A 1 27.38 9.27 35.89
N LYS A 2 26.66 8.64 34.97
CA LYS A 2 26.98 7.30 34.43
C LYS A 2 26.95 7.43 32.91
N THR A 3 28.07 7.11 32.29
CA THR A 3 28.37 7.26 30.86
C THR A 3 27.79 6.10 30.05
N CYS A 4 27.18 6.41 28.89
CA CYS A 4 26.68 5.44 27.91
C CYS A 4 27.75 5.22 26.80
N PRO A 5 28.07 3.99 26.38
CA PRO A 5 29.18 3.71 25.48
C PRO A 5 28.72 3.44 24.04
N THR A 6 28.72 4.45 23.17
CA THR A 6 28.63 4.28 21.71
C THR A 6 29.36 5.40 20.96
N TYR A 7 30.66 5.53 21.20
CA TYR A 7 31.57 6.28 20.33
C TYR A 7 32.75 5.38 19.95
N ARG A 8 32.54 4.49 18.99
CA ARG A 8 33.59 3.81 18.21
C ARG A 8 32.93 2.89 17.20
N LEU A 9 32.66 3.41 16.00
CA LEU A 9 32.67 2.70 14.70
C LEU A 9 32.05 3.60 13.63
N CYS A 10 32.66 4.76 13.41
CA CYS A 10 32.58 5.50 12.15
C CYS A 10 33.95 6.13 11.93
N ASN A 11 34.95 5.26 11.70
CA ASN A 11 36.25 5.65 11.21
C ASN A 11 36.80 4.46 10.41
N HIS A 12 36.23 4.24 9.23
CA HIS A 12 36.94 3.66 8.11
C HIS A 12 36.26 4.15 6.83
N ILE A 13 37.08 4.55 5.87
CA ILE A 13 36.75 5.19 4.58
C ILE A 13 36.62 6.71 4.66
N PHE A 14 37.75 7.40 4.87
CA PHE A 14 38.07 8.67 4.20
C PHE A 14 39.57 8.90 4.34
N SER A 15 40.37 8.21 3.51
CA SER A 15 41.81 8.42 3.44
C SER A 15 42.31 8.33 2.01
N LEU A 16 41.67 9.04 1.07
CA LEU A 16 42.19 9.23 -0.29
C LEU A 16 41.67 10.54 -0.90
N PHE A 17 41.90 11.74 -0.34
CA PHE A 17 41.95 13.02 -1.08
C PHE A 17 42.62 14.11 -0.22
N PRO A 18 43.42 15.02 -0.82
CA PRO A 18 44.05 16.14 -0.09
C PRO A 18 43.01 17.21 0.29
N PRO A 19 43.26 18.05 1.32
CA PRO A 19 42.29 19.04 1.77
C PRO A 19 42.18 20.23 0.78
N PRO A 20 40.98 20.80 0.57
CA PRO A 20 40.80 22.00 -0.25
C PRO A 20 41.16 23.29 0.53
N PRO A 21 41.41 24.42 -0.17
CA PRO A 21 41.82 25.69 0.45
C PRO A 21 40.67 26.36 1.22
N PRO A 22 40.97 27.33 2.11
CA PRO A 22 40.00 27.88 3.05
C PRO A 22 39.13 28.92 2.33
N HIS A 23 37.94 28.53 1.90
CA HIS A 23 36.88 29.47 1.58
C HIS A 23 35.67 29.22 2.47
N ASN A 24 35.21 30.30 3.08
CA ASN A 24 34.03 30.41 3.95
C ASN A 24 32.78 29.88 3.23
N THR A 25 32.46 28.61 3.43
CA THR A 25 31.12 28.07 3.17
C THR A 25 30.67 27.31 4.40
N HIS A 26 29.63 27.84 5.07
CA HIS A 26 28.92 27.12 6.10
C HIS A 26 28.28 25.87 5.48
N ILE A 27 28.97 24.72 5.60
CA ILE A 27 28.36 23.43 5.36
C ILE A 27 27.38 23.20 6.51
N VAL A 28 26.11 23.50 6.26
CA VAL A 28 25.03 23.04 7.12
C VAL A 28 24.97 21.53 6.94
N CYS A 29 25.62 20.81 7.86
CA CYS A 29 25.46 19.37 7.97
C CYS A 29 24.01 19.14 8.45
N LEU A 30 23.10 18.93 7.50
CA LEU A 30 21.76 18.47 7.79
C LEU A 30 21.90 17.06 8.38
N CYS A 31 21.96 16.98 9.70
CA CYS A 31 21.73 15.74 10.41
C CYS A 31 20.32 15.28 10.05
N PHE A 32 20.20 14.39 9.07
CA PHE A 32 19.02 13.56 8.90
C PHE A 32 18.93 12.71 10.17
N TYR A 33 18.18 13.19 11.15
CA TYR A 33 17.70 12.34 12.22
C TYR A 33 16.94 11.20 11.56
N PRO A 34 17.33 9.92 11.76
CA PRO A 34 16.46 8.82 11.41
C PRO A 34 15.13 9.10 12.10
N GLN A 35 14.05 9.22 11.32
CA GLN A 35 12.71 9.22 11.90
C GLN A 35 12.65 7.99 12.80
N ALA A 36 12.31 8.19 14.08
CA ALA A 36 12.24 7.10 15.03
C ALA A 36 11.37 5.98 14.43
N LEU A 37 11.92 4.76 14.34
CA LEU A 37 11.26 3.64 13.68
C LEU A 37 9.89 3.43 14.35
N ARG A 38 8.82 3.73 13.62
CA ARG A 38 7.47 3.56 14.12
C ARG A 38 7.19 2.06 14.09
N TRP A 39 7.06 1.46 15.27
CA TRP A 39 6.87 0.01 15.42
C TRP A 39 5.42 -0.40 15.72
N ARG A 40 4.49 0.57 15.79
CA ARG A 40 3.06 0.32 16.01
C ARG A 40 2.16 1.40 15.43
N ILE A 41 0.90 1.03 15.19
CA ILE A 41 -0.17 1.96 14.84
C ILE A 41 -0.63 2.72 16.08
N ASN A 42 -0.87 4.03 15.93
CA ASN A 42 -1.44 4.84 16.98
C ASN A 42 -2.96 4.76 16.83
N LEU A 43 -3.60 4.04 17.74
CA LEU A 43 -5.05 3.83 17.67
C LEU A 43 -5.80 5.16 17.81
N GLN A 44 -6.83 5.35 16.98
CA GLN A 44 -7.79 6.44 17.14
C GLN A 44 -8.48 6.33 18.51
N PRO A 45 -9.05 7.41 19.06
CA PRO A 45 -9.93 7.32 20.22
C PRO A 45 -11.09 6.34 19.96
N TRP A 46 -11.66 5.80 21.03
CA TRP A 46 -12.90 5.03 20.93
C TRP A 46 -14.03 5.86 20.31
N ALA A 47 -14.94 5.20 19.61
CA ALA A 47 -16.09 5.84 18.97
C ALA A 47 -17.08 6.44 19.97
N SER A 48 -17.17 5.88 21.17
CA SER A 48 -18.00 6.34 22.28
C SER A 48 -17.39 5.95 23.63
N GLU A 49 -17.85 6.51 24.74
CA GLU A 49 -17.40 6.14 26.10
C GLU A 49 -17.73 4.69 26.48
N ARG A 50 -18.70 4.07 25.80
CA ARG A 50 -19.15 2.70 26.07
C ARG A 50 -18.22 1.65 25.44
N HIS A 51 -17.34 2.06 24.52
CA HIS A 51 -16.46 1.18 23.75
C HIS A 51 -17.24 0.02 23.09
N SER A 52 -18.45 0.29 22.58
CA SER A 52 -19.34 -0.73 22.03
C SER A 52 -18.96 -1.12 20.60
N LEU A 53 -19.29 -2.36 20.22
CA LEU A 53 -19.07 -2.84 18.85
C LEU A 53 -19.93 -2.06 17.87
N GLU A 54 -21.17 -1.75 18.24
CA GLU A 54 -22.13 -1.02 17.40
C GLU A 54 -21.64 0.38 17.07
N ASP A 55 -21.06 1.10 18.04
CA ASP A 55 -20.54 2.46 17.82
C ASP A 55 -19.29 2.43 16.92
N GLU A 56 -18.38 1.47 17.15
CA GLU A 56 -17.20 1.27 16.31
C GLU A 56 -17.57 0.85 14.89
N ALA A 57 -18.49 -0.11 14.74
CA ALA A 57 -18.99 -0.57 13.45
C ALA A 57 -19.69 0.57 12.70
N LYS A 58 -20.54 1.35 13.36
CA LYS A 58 -21.22 2.51 12.74
C LYS A 58 -20.21 3.53 12.23
N ARG A 59 -19.20 3.89 13.03
CA ARG A 59 -18.14 4.83 12.63
C ARG A 59 -17.32 4.28 11.46
N PHE A 60 -16.91 3.03 11.54
CA PHE A 60 -16.09 2.37 10.53
C PHE A 60 -16.85 2.23 9.20
N LEU A 61 -18.06 1.69 9.22
CA LEU A 61 -18.90 1.51 8.03
C LEU A 61 -19.24 2.84 7.39
N SER A 62 -19.58 3.87 8.18
CA SER A 62 -19.79 5.23 7.66
C SER A 62 -18.55 5.76 6.94
N TYR A 63 -17.35 5.47 7.43
CA TYR A 63 -16.11 5.89 6.76
C TYR A 63 -15.89 5.15 5.44
N ILE A 64 -15.97 3.82 5.44
CA ILE A 64 -15.66 3.03 4.23
C ILE A 64 -16.74 3.12 3.15
N THR A 65 -17.94 3.60 3.48
CA THR A 65 -19.04 3.77 2.52
C THR A 65 -19.22 5.21 2.04
N THR A 66 -18.40 6.15 2.51
CA THR A 66 -18.49 7.57 2.13
C THR A 66 -17.27 7.99 1.30
N PRO A 67 -17.39 8.12 -0.03
CA PRO A 67 -16.35 8.72 -0.85
C PRO A 67 -15.97 10.11 -0.33
N GLN A 68 -14.67 10.35 -0.22
CA GLN A 68 -14.09 11.60 0.29
C GLN A 68 -13.79 12.59 -0.83
N VAL A 69 -13.75 12.11 -2.08
CA VAL A 69 -13.51 12.90 -3.28
C VAL A 69 -14.36 12.35 -4.42
N ASN A 70 -14.91 13.24 -5.26
CA ASN A 70 -15.69 12.87 -6.44
C ASN A 70 -14.79 12.95 -7.68
N HIS A 71 -14.62 11.83 -8.39
CA HIS A 71 -13.79 11.77 -9.59
C HIS A 71 -14.44 10.99 -10.73
N TRP A 72 -14.00 11.29 -11.95
CA TRP A 72 -14.23 10.43 -13.10
C TRP A 72 -13.38 9.16 -12.95
N SER A 73 -14.02 8.10 -12.45
CA SER A 73 -13.48 6.74 -12.46
C SER A 73 -14.08 5.95 -13.62
N LYS A 74 -13.30 5.06 -14.22
CA LYS A 74 -13.82 4.05 -15.13
C LYS A 74 -13.80 2.70 -14.42
N ASN A 75 -14.90 1.96 -14.54
CA ASN A 75 -15.02 0.60 -14.01
C ASN A 75 -14.46 -0.36 -15.05
N TYR A 76 -13.64 -1.31 -14.63
CA TYR A 76 -12.91 -2.15 -15.57
C TYR A 76 -13.24 -3.64 -15.49
N SER A 77 -13.88 -4.11 -14.41
CA SER A 77 -14.36 -5.50 -14.36
C SER A 77 -15.73 -5.69 -14.97
N SER A 78 -15.98 -6.92 -15.41
CA SER A 78 -17.29 -7.41 -15.85
C SER A 78 -18.35 -7.27 -14.74
N THR A 79 -17.92 -7.30 -13.49
CA THR A 79 -18.70 -7.10 -12.26
C THR A 79 -18.75 -5.64 -11.80
N GLY A 80 -17.78 -4.83 -12.22
CA GLY A 80 -17.62 -3.43 -11.83
C GLY A 80 -16.86 -3.20 -10.52
N ASP A 81 -16.30 -4.21 -9.87
CA ASP A 81 -15.71 -4.14 -8.53
C ASP A 81 -14.49 -3.20 -8.48
N TRP A 82 -13.56 -3.34 -9.43
CA TRP A 82 -12.29 -2.59 -9.44
C TRP A 82 -12.35 -1.33 -10.30
N ALA A 83 -11.85 -0.22 -9.75
CA ALA A 83 -11.79 1.06 -10.45
C ALA A 83 -10.51 1.84 -10.18
N VAL A 84 -10.01 2.47 -11.24
CA VAL A 84 -8.85 3.34 -11.22
C VAL A 84 -9.31 4.77 -11.48
N CYS A 85 -8.80 5.71 -10.69
CA CYS A 85 -9.04 7.13 -10.91
C CYS A 85 -8.24 7.56 -12.14
N LEU A 86 -8.91 8.05 -13.19
CA LEU A 86 -8.29 8.54 -14.41
C LEU A 86 -8.27 10.07 -14.50
N ASP A 87 -8.59 10.76 -13.41
CA ASP A 87 -8.58 12.21 -13.39
C ASP A 87 -7.14 12.71 -13.66
N PRO A 88 -6.92 13.51 -14.73
CA PRO A 88 -5.59 13.99 -15.13
C PRO A 88 -4.83 14.71 -14.03
N LYS A 89 -5.55 15.29 -13.05
CA LYS A 89 -4.96 15.95 -11.88
C LYS A 89 -4.08 15.02 -11.04
N PHE A 90 -4.31 13.71 -11.06
CA PHE A 90 -3.60 12.72 -10.23
C PHE A 90 -2.66 11.81 -11.03
N SER A 91 -2.19 12.31 -12.18
CA SER A 91 -1.03 11.82 -12.94
C SER A 91 -1.18 10.53 -13.75
N ILE A 92 -2.11 9.60 -13.47
CA ILE A 92 -2.04 8.29 -14.13
C ILE A 92 -2.28 8.36 -15.64
N THR A 93 -3.18 9.21 -16.13
CA THR A 93 -3.44 9.36 -17.57
C THR A 93 -2.20 9.87 -18.31
N HIS A 94 -1.48 10.84 -17.75
CA HIS A 94 -0.19 11.27 -18.30
C HIS A 94 0.88 10.16 -18.27
N ARG A 95 0.87 9.30 -17.26
CA ARG A 95 1.78 8.14 -17.14
C ARG A 95 1.48 7.09 -18.20
N MET A 96 0.20 6.86 -18.48
CA MET A 96 -0.28 5.96 -19.53
C MET A 96 0.13 6.45 -20.91
N GLU A 97 -0.11 7.74 -21.21
CA GLU A 97 0.28 8.37 -22.47
C GLU A 97 1.80 8.29 -22.71
N SER A 98 2.62 8.48 -21.67
CA SER A 98 4.07 8.41 -21.79
C SER A 98 4.64 6.99 -21.72
N LYS A 99 3.81 5.96 -21.50
CA LYS A 99 4.23 4.56 -21.23
C LYS A 99 5.18 4.41 -20.04
N ASN A 100 4.94 5.18 -18.98
CA ASN A 100 5.69 5.13 -17.72
C ASN A 100 4.81 4.72 -16.53
N CYS A 101 3.60 4.20 -16.77
CA CYS A 101 2.78 3.66 -15.69
C CYS A 101 3.15 2.22 -15.34
N ARG A 102 3.06 1.90 -14.05
CA ARG A 102 3.31 0.58 -13.49
C ARG A 102 2.16 0.17 -12.59
N VAL A 103 1.71 -1.07 -12.76
CA VAL A 103 0.59 -1.65 -12.02
C VAL A 103 1.05 -2.93 -11.34
N TYR A 104 0.84 -3.02 -10.03
CA TYR A 104 1.01 -4.26 -9.27
C TYR A 104 -0.37 -4.76 -8.86
N SER A 105 -0.69 -6.00 -9.24
CA SER A 105 -1.93 -6.68 -8.91
C SER A 105 -1.63 -7.95 -8.14
N PHE A 106 -2.08 -8.03 -6.90
CA PHE A 106 -1.95 -9.19 -6.02
C PHE A 106 -3.31 -9.86 -5.87
N GLY A 107 -3.36 -11.17 -6.10
CA GLY A 107 -4.58 -11.97 -5.96
C GLY A 107 -4.28 -13.45 -5.76
N LEU A 108 -5.29 -14.19 -5.30
CA LEU A 108 -5.19 -15.63 -5.05
C LEU A 108 -6.09 -16.40 -6.04
N GLY A 109 -5.56 -16.74 -7.22
CA GLY A 109 -6.24 -17.66 -8.15
C GLY A 109 -7.50 -17.12 -8.81
N VAL A 110 -7.66 -15.79 -8.92
CA VAL A 110 -8.82 -15.17 -9.56
C VAL A 110 -8.55 -14.91 -11.04
N ASP A 111 -9.40 -15.44 -11.91
CA ASP A 111 -9.28 -15.33 -13.38
C ASP A 111 -9.70 -13.96 -13.96
N ASP A 112 -10.25 -13.05 -13.15
CA ASP A 112 -10.63 -11.72 -13.64
C ASP A 112 -9.43 -10.75 -13.64
N HIS A 113 -8.80 -10.66 -14.82
CA HIS A 113 -7.73 -9.72 -15.13
C HIS A 113 -8.17 -8.57 -16.05
N SER A 114 -9.47 -8.26 -16.08
CA SER A 114 -10.04 -7.23 -16.95
C SER A 114 -9.44 -5.84 -16.76
N MET A 115 -9.22 -5.41 -15.50
CA MET A 115 -8.56 -4.15 -15.17
C MET A 115 -7.10 -4.14 -15.63
N GLU A 116 -6.37 -5.22 -15.33
CA GLU A 116 -4.98 -5.44 -15.69
C GLU A 116 -4.80 -5.40 -17.21
N HIS A 117 -5.66 -6.11 -17.95
CA HIS A 117 -5.68 -6.08 -19.41
C HIS A 117 -5.95 -4.69 -19.97
N PHE A 118 -6.88 -3.93 -19.38
CA PHE A 118 -7.15 -2.57 -19.83
C PHE A 118 -5.93 -1.67 -19.64
N LEU A 119 -5.27 -1.74 -18.48
CA LEU A 119 -4.10 -0.91 -18.17
C LEU A 119 -2.89 -1.30 -19.02
N ALA A 120 -2.68 -2.60 -19.26
CA ALA A 120 -1.63 -3.10 -20.16
C ALA A 120 -1.82 -2.55 -21.58
N ARG A 121 -3.03 -2.69 -22.15
CA ARG A 121 -3.38 -2.14 -23.47
C ARG A 121 -3.29 -0.63 -23.55
N SER A 122 -3.39 0.04 -22.41
CA SER A 122 -3.25 1.49 -22.31
C SER A 122 -1.79 1.94 -22.10
N GLY A 123 -0.82 1.02 -22.17
CA GLY A 123 0.61 1.32 -22.14
C GLY A 123 1.28 1.16 -20.78
N CYS A 124 0.62 0.58 -19.78
CA CYS A 124 1.23 0.30 -18.48
C CYS A 124 2.03 -1.00 -18.46
N GLU A 125 3.12 -1.00 -17.71
CA GLU A 125 3.81 -2.20 -17.30
C GLU A 125 3.02 -2.85 -16.15
N VAL A 126 2.40 -3.99 -16.42
CA VAL A 126 1.52 -4.67 -15.46
C VAL A 126 2.17 -5.95 -14.94
N HIS A 127 2.26 -6.05 -13.62
CA HIS A 127 2.74 -7.22 -12.90
C HIS A 127 1.62 -7.82 -12.06
N CYS A 128 1.25 -9.05 -12.37
CA CYS A 128 0.32 -9.87 -11.64
C CYS A 128 1.09 -10.84 -10.75
N PHE A 129 0.76 -10.86 -9.47
CA PHE A 129 1.42 -11.66 -8.44
C PHE A 129 0.40 -12.65 -7.89
N ASP A 130 0.64 -13.95 -8.14
CA ASP A 130 -0.25 -15.01 -7.73
C ASP A 130 0.56 -16.26 -7.31
N PRO A 131 0.52 -16.66 -6.03
CA PRO A 131 1.28 -17.80 -5.52
C PRO A 131 0.78 -19.16 -6.02
N SER A 132 -0.38 -19.22 -6.68
CA SER A 132 -0.98 -20.44 -7.25
C SER A 132 -0.42 -20.81 -8.62
N LEU A 133 0.29 -19.89 -9.29
CA LEU A 133 0.87 -20.12 -10.62
C LEU A 133 1.76 -21.37 -10.64
N GLU A 134 1.66 -22.18 -11.70
CA GLU A 134 2.54 -23.34 -11.86
C GLU A 134 3.98 -22.92 -12.09
N GLN A 135 4.18 -21.93 -12.98
CA GLN A 135 5.48 -21.42 -13.38
C GLN A 135 5.90 -20.24 -12.51
N PRO A 136 7.19 -20.09 -12.15
CA PRO A 136 7.66 -18.97 -11.34
C PRO A 136 7.43 -17.61 -11.99
N HIS A 137 7.64 -17.54 -13.31
CA HIS A 137 7.49 -16.33 -14.11
C HIS A 137 6.88 -16.68 -15.46
N LEU A 138 5.91 -15.90 -15.91
CA LEU A 138 5.25 -16.05 -17.21
C LEU A 138 4.96 -14.66 -17.77
N GLN A 139 5.14 -14.48 -19.08
CA GLN A 139 4.65 -13.28 -19.77
C GLN A 139 3.51 -13.68 -20.70
N LYS A 140 2.35 -13.06 -20.54
CA LYS A 140 1.15 -13.35 -21.34
C LYS A 140 0.32 -12.09 -21.51
N ALA A 141 -0.17 -11.87 -22.74
CA ALA A 141 -1.06 -10.75 -23.05
C ALA A 141 -0.55 -9.38 -22.58
N GLU A 142 0.74 -9.11 -22.83
CA GLU A 142 1.42 -7.85 -22.47
C GLU A 142 1.56 -7.60 -20.96
N MET A 143 1.36 -8.63 -20.14
CA MET A 143 1.48 -8.59 -18.68
C MET A 143 2.51 -9.60 -18.19
N TRP A 144 3.11 -9.31 -17.04
CA TRP A 144 4.05 -10.17 -16.33
C TRP A 144 3.34 -10.87 -15.18
N PHE A 145 3.54 -12.17 -15.05
CA PHE A 145 2.98 -12.99 -13.99
C PHE A 145 4.10 -13.57 -13.14
N HIS A 146 3.97 -13.48 -11.82
CA HIS A 146 4.99 -13.89 -10.86
C HIS A 146 4.38 -14.76 -9.76
N ARG A 147 4.99 -15.92 -9.50
CA ARG A 147 4.60 -16.82 -8.40
C ARG A 147 5.12 -16.33 -7.05
N ILE A 148 4.63 -15.16 -6.65
CA ILE A 148 4.99 -14.45 -5.43
C ILE A 148 3.68 -13.99 -4.77
N SER A 149 3.60 -14.10 -3.45
CA SER A 149 2.53 -13.51 -2.64
C SER A 149 3.04 -12.24 -1.98
N ILE A 150 2.18 -11.24 -1.82
CA ILE A 150 2.44 -10.15 -0.87
C ILE A 150 2.19 -10.63 0.56
N ASP A 151 2.97 -10.12 1.50
CA ASP A 151 2.91 -10.43 2.94
C ASP A 151 3.28 -9.17 3.75
N TRP A 152 3.08 -9.21 5.07
CA TRP A 152 3.51 -8.18 6.00
C TRP A 152 4.87 -8.47 6.64
N ARG A 153 5.49 -9.60 6.29
CA ARG A 153 6.82 -10.01 6.72
C ARG A 153 7.58 -10.67 5.58
N ASP A 154 8.90 -10.52 5.60
CA ASP A 154 9.76 -11.33 4.76
C ASP A 154 10.03 -12.69 5.42
N PRO A 155 10.23 -13.75 4.64
CA PRO A 155 10.56 -15.06 5.16
C PRO A 155 11.89 -14.98 5.91
N SER A 156 11.96 -15.67 7.05
CA SER A 156 13.22 -15.77 7.79
C SER A 156 14.28 -16.43 6.91
N PRO A 157 15.50 -15.85 6.81
CA PRO A 157 16.58 -16.45 6.02
C PRO A 157 17.03 -17.81 6.57
N ALA A 158 16.62 -18.17 7.80
CA ALA A 158 16.89 -19.46 8.42
C ALA A 158 15.92 -20.58 7.97
N ILE A 159 14.83 -20.25 7.28
CA ILE A 159 13.85 -21.22 6.78
C ILE A 159 14.15 -21.46 5.31
N ALA A 160 14.30 -22.72 4.90
CA ALA A 160 14.51 -23.09 3.51
C ALA A 160 13.44 -22.42 2.62
N PRO A 161 13.80 -21.86 1.45
CA PRO A 161 12.85 -21.17 0.61
C PRO A 161 11.69 -22.12 0.26
N LYS A 162 10.49 -21.78 0.75
CA LYS A 162 9.27 -22.49 0.36
C LYS A 162 9.09 -22.33 -1.16
N ARG A 163 8.38 -23.28 -1.80
CA ARG A 163 8.02 -23.21 -3.23
C ARG A 163 7.27 -21.91 -3.59
N GLN A 164 6.62 -21.29 -2.60
CA GLN A 164 5.96 -19.99 -2.69
C GLN A 164 6.79 -18.95 -1.92
N ALA A 165 7.20 -17.89 -2.61
CA ALA A 165 7.81 -16.73 -1.99
C ALA A 165 6.71 -15.77 -1.54
N SER A 166 6.54 -15.57 -0.24
CA SER A 166 5.78 -14.43 0.29
C SER A 166 6.78 -13.33 0.62
N LYS A 167 6.48 -12.06 0.29
CA LYS A 167 7.42 -10.94 0.47
C LYS A 167 6.66 -9.66 0.81
N LYS A 168 7.30 -8.76 1.54
CA LYS A 168 6.76 -7.40 1.72
C LYS A 168 6.80 -6.62 0.41
N LEU A 169 5.92 -5.64 0.27
CA LEU A 169 5.90 -4.78 -0.92
C LEU A 169 7.24 -4.04 -1.13
N ALA A 170 7.87 -3.55 -0.07
CA ALA A 170 9.18 -2.90 -0.16
C ALA A 170 10.23 -3.82 -0.80
N THR A 171 10.24 -5.09 -0.39
CA THR A 171 11.17 -6.11 -0.90
C THR A 171 10.86 -6.45 -2.36
N ILE A 172 9.58 -6.58 -2.73
CA ILE A 172 9.18 -6.79 -4.12
C ILE A 172 9.60 -5.60 -4.98
N LEU A 173 9.42 -4.37 -4.52
CA LEU A 173 9.89 -3.18 -5.24
C LEU A 173 11.40 -3.21 -5.46
N ASP A 174 12.18 -3.54 -4.44
CA ASP A 174 13.65 -3.62 -4.51
C ASP A 174 14.12 -4.73 -5.46
N ASP A 175 13.54 -5.94 -5.35
CA ASP A 175 13.87 -7.09 -6.20
C ASP A 175 13.69 -6.78 -7.70
N PHE A 176 12.68 -5.97 -8.02
CA PHE A 176 12.37 -5.57 -9.40
C PHE A 176 13.06 -4.24 -9.80
N GLY A 177 13.78 -3.58 -8.88
CA GLY A 177 14.40 -2.27 -9.13
C GLY A 177 13.40 -1.14 -9.34
N HIS A 178 12.18 -1.29 -8.83
CA HIS A 178 11.09 -0.34 -8.97
C HIS A 178 11.03 0.61 -7.77
N ARG A 179 10.80 1.90 -8.04
CA ARG A 179 10.69 2.92 -6.99
C ARG A 179 9.26 3.28 -6.63
N ASP A 180 8.38 3.20 -7.63
CA ASP A 180 6.99 3.62 -7.53
C ASP A 180 6.08 2.67 -8.31
N VAL A 181 4.83 2.57 -7.86
CA VAL A 181 3.71 1.91 -8.56
C VAL A 181 2.55 2.90 -8.66
N ASP A 182 1.95 3.02 -9.84
CA ASP A 182 0.77 3.87 -10.05
C ASP A 182 -0.46 3.30 -9.39
N VAL A 183 -0.66 2.00 -9.55
CA VAL A 183 -1.83 1.26 -9.06
C VAL A 183 -1.36 0.02 -8.35
N LEU A 184 -1.63 -0.03 -7.05
CA LEU A 184 -1.46 -1.21 -6.22
C LEU A 184 -2.85 -1.78 -5.92
N LYS A 185 -3.17 -2.92 -6.53
CA LYS A 185 -4.36 -3.72 -6.24
C LYS A 185 -3.97 -4.89 -5.36
N ALA A 186 -4.71 -5.14 -4.28
CA ALA A 186 -4.55 -6.37 -3.50
C ALA A 186 -5.91 -6.92 -3.03
N ASP A 187 -6.11 -8.19 -3.29
CA ASP A 187 -7.17 -9.03 -2.75
C ASP A 187 -6.49 -10.28 -2.16
N MET A 188 -6.48 -10.36 -0.83
CA MET A 188 -5.60 -11.25 -0.07
C MET A 188 -6.34 -11.95 1.07
N GLU A 189 -7.65 -12.16 0.92
CA GLU A 189 -8.46 -13.00 1.81
C GLU A 189 -8.27 -12.67 3.30
N SER A 190 -8.47 -11.41 3.69
CA SER A 190 -8.33 -10.88 5.06
C SER A 190 -6.90 -10.58 5.54
N ALA A 191 -5.88 -10.82 4.71
CA ALA A 191 -4.51 -10.38 5.01
C ALA A 191 -4.28 -8.87 4.78
N GLU A 192 -5.24 -8.17 4.17
CA GLU A 192 -5.12 -6.75 3.80
C GLU A 192 -4.84 -5.89 5.03
N TRP A 193 -5.41 -6.22 6.19
CA TRP A 193 -5.21 -5.47 7.43
C TRP A 193 -3.76 -5.43 7.89
N LYS A 194 -3.04 -6.55 7.79
CA LYS A 194 -1.63 -6.61 8.19
C LYS A 194 -0.71 -6.09 7.10
N ILE A 195 -1.06 -6.30 5.84
CA ILE A 195 -0.36 -5.68 4.71
C ILE A 195 -0.43 -4.15 4.85
N LEU A 196 -1.62 -3.59 5.09
CA LEU A 196 -1.82 -2.17 5.34
C LEU A 196 -0.99 -1.66 6.53
N GLU A 197 -0.96 -2.39 7.64
CA GLU A 197 -0.10 -2.05 8.77
C GLU A 197 1.37 -1.97 8.35
N ASN A 198 1.88 -2.97 7.63
CA ASN A 198 3.25 -2.96 7.15
C ASN A 198 3.54 -1.78 6.21
N LEU A 199 2.65 -1.50 5.26
CA LEU A 199 2.79 -0.37 4.33
C LEU A 199 2.90 0.97 5.08
N VAL A 200 2.12 1.14 6.15
CA VAL A 200 2.17 2.34 7.01
C VAL A 200 3.48 2.40 7.80
N LEU A 201 3.87 1.31 8.45
CA LEU A 201 5.03 1.31 9.36
C LEU A 201 6.36 1.42 8.60
N GLU A 202 6.45 0.88 7.39
CA GLU A 202 7.65 0.96 6.55
C GLU A 202 7.68 2.21 5.65
N GLY A 203 6.63 3.02 5.65
CA GLY A 203 6.56 4.24 4.84
C GLY A 203 6.45 3.99 3.33
N VAL A 204 6.08 2.77 2.91
CA VAL A 204 6.01 2.37 1.49
C VAL A 204 4.85 3.06 0.76
N LEU A 205 3.87 3.58 1.50
CA LEU A 205 2.74 4.33 0.95
C LEU A 205 3.15 5.53 0.07
N ASP A 206 4.32 6.12 0.31
CA ASP A 206 4.84 7.23 -0.50
C ASP A 206 5.18 6.79 -1.94
N SER A 207 5.46 5.50 -2.15
CA SER A 207 5.73 4.90 -3.46
C SER A 207 4.47 4.46 -4.21
N VAL A 208 3.27 4.68 -3.65
CA VAL A 208 2.00 4.21 -4.23
C VAL A 208 1.11 5.38 -4.63
N GLY A 209 0.73 5.43 -5.91
CA GLY A 209 -0.16 6.47 -6.45
C GLY A 209 -1.64 6.24 -6.16
N GLN A 210 -2.10 5.01 -6.36
CA GLN A 210 -3.47 4.56 -6.09
C GLN A 210 -3.44 3.20 -5.40
N LEU A 211 -4.31 3.04 -4.42
CA LEU A 211 -4.44 1.83 -3.63
C LEU A 211 -5.85 1.29 -3.81
N LEU A 212 -5.97 0.02 -4.22
CA LEU A 212 -7.23 -0.67 -4.45
C LEU A 212 -7.20 -1.93 -3.58
N LEU A 213 -8.15 -2.08 -2.66
CA LEU A 213 -8.21 -3.25 -1.77
C LEU A 213 -9.62 -3.83 -1.72
N GLU A 214 -9.71 -5.15 -1.64
CA GLU A 214 -10.92 -5.83 -1.17
C GLU A 214 -10.79 -6.06 0.33
N LEU A 215 -11.58 -5.34 1.12
CA LEU A 215 -11.58 -5.49 2.57
C LEU A 215 -12.55 -6.59 2.99
N HIS A 216 -12.00 -7.66 3.55
CA HIS A 216 -12.76 -8.73 4.18
C HIS A 216 -13.09 -8.40 5.64
N LEU A 217 -14.38 -8.44 5.99
CA LEU A 217 -14.94 -8.04 7.29
C LEU A 217 -15.62 -9.17 8.05
N HIS A 218 -15.75 -10.37 7.47
CA HIS A 218 -16.43 -11.49 8.14
C HIS A 218 -15.72 -11.98 9.41
N TRP A 219 -14.43 -11.70 9.58
CA TRP A 219 -13.65 -11.96 10.80
C TRP A 219 -12.52 -10.93 10.93
N ALA A 220 -11.74 -11.00 12.02
CA ALA A 220 -10.76 -9.97 12.39
C ALA A 220 -9.60 -9.78 11.39
N GLY A 221 -9.29 -10.81 10.60
CA GLY A 221 -8.08 -10.88 9.78
C GLY A 221 -6.89 -11.48 10.53
N PHE A 222 -5.86 -11.85 9.79
CA PHE A 222 -4.70 -12.55 10.34
C PHE A 222 -3.95 -11.67 11.34
N GLU A 223 -3.62 -12.23 12.51
CA GLU A 223 -2.83 -11.57 13.55
C GLU A 223 -3.38 -10.21 14.02
N VAL A 224 -4.68 -9.98 13.84
CA VAL A 224 -5.41 -8.87 14.46
C VAL A 224 -5.99 -9.38 15.77
N ALA A 225 -5.43 -8.93 16.89
CA ALA A 225 -5.81 -9.36 18.23
C ALA A 225 -6.72 -8.32 18.92
N GLY A 226 -7.59 -8.80 19.81
CA GLY A 226 -8.50 -7.97 20.60
C GLY A 226 -9.90 -8.56 20.64
N ASP A 227 -10.78 -7.93 21.42
CA ASP A 227 -12.22 -8.13 21.30
C ASP A 227 -12.78 -7.40 20.06
N ASP A 228 -14.00 -7.74 19.66
CA ASP A 228 -14.61 -7.22 18.43
C ASP A 228 -14.55 -5.67 18.33
N PRO A 229 -14.88 -4.87 19.37
CA PRO A 229 -14.73 -3.41 19.32
C PRO A 229 -13.27 -2.96 19.10
N SER A 230 -12.29 -3.60 19.75
CA SER A 230 -10.87 -3.28 19.56
C SER A 230 -10.41 -3.56 18.14
N VAL A 231 -10.87 -4.67 17.53
CA VAL A 231 -10.58 -5.04 16.15
C VAL A 231 -11.07 -3.97 15.19
N VAL A 232 -12.33 -3.55 15.30
CA VAL A 232 -12.91 -2.53 14.42
C VAL A 232 -12.23 -1.17 14.61
N ARG A 233 -11.91 -0.82 15.87
CA ARG A 233 -11.14 0.39 16.18
C ARG A 233 -9.75 0.36 15.53
N TYR A 234 -9.09 -0.80 15.52
CA TYR A 234 -7.80 -1.00 14.85
C TYR A 234 -7.93 -0.84 13.33
N TRP A 235 -8.92 -1.48 12.71
CA TRP A 235 -9.22 -1.31 11.28
C TRP A 235 -9.43 0.16 10.91
N PHE A 236 -10.29 0.86 11.66
CA PHE A 236 -10.52 2.29 11.47
C PHE A 236 -9.22 3.10 11.62
N SER A 237 -8.37 2.74 12.57
CA SER A 237 -7.10 3.42 12.81
C SER A 237 -6.14 3.30 11.63
N LEU A 238 -6.03 2.13 11.00
CA LEU A 238 -5.24 1.93 9.78
C LEU A 238 -5.76 2.81 8.63
N LEU A 239 -7.07 2.86 8.43
CA LEU A 239 -7.65 3.70 7.38
C LEU A 239 -7.40 5.19 7.62
N LYS A 240 -7.34 5.64 8.88
CA LYS A 240 -6.93 7.01 9.23
C LYS A 240 -5.44 7.26 8.96
N GLU A 241 -4.58 6.25 9.04
CA GLU A 241 -3.17 6.38 8.62
C GLU A 241 -3.06 6.55 7.10
N LEU A 242 -3.85 5.83 6.31
CA LEU A 242 -3.95 6.08 4.86
C LEU A 242 -4.34 7.53 4.56
N GLU A 243 -5.35 8.04 5.26
CA GLU A 243 -5.79 9.43 5.08
C GLU A 243 -4.68 10.45 5.43
N ARG A 244 -3.90 10.17 6.49
CA ARG A 244 -2.74 10.99 6.89
C ARG A 244 -1.63 10.94 5.84
N ALA A 245 -1.41 9.79 5.22
CA ALA A 245 -0.49 9.58 4.10
C ALA A 245 -0.96 10.26 2.79
N GLY A 246 -2.19 10.79 2.75
CA GLY A 246 -2.71 11.53 1.60
C GLY A 246 -3.63 10.73 0.70
N PHE A 247 -3.97 9.50 1.06
CA PHE A 247 -4.97 8.72 0.34
C PHE A 247 -6.37 9.27 0.61
N ARG A 248 -7.18 9.36 -0.44
CA ARG A 248 -8.60 9.75 -0.35
C ARG A 248 -9.46 8.72 -1.06
N LEU A 249 -10.47 8.24 -0.35
CA LEU A 249 -11.40 7.25 -0.88
C LEU A 249 -12.24 7.91 -1.98
N PHE A 250 -12.28 7.33 -3.18
CA PHE A 250 -13.08 7.85 -4.29
C PHE A 250 -14.12 6.86 -4.79
N ARG A 251 -13.95 5.57 -4.51
CA ARG A 251 -14.89 4.53 -4.92
C ARG A 251 -15.05 3.44 -3.87
N VAL A 252 -16.29 2.98 -3.76
CA VAL A 252 -16.75 1.90 -2.89
C VAL A 252 -17.61 0.99 -3.75
N HIS A 253 -17.38 -0.31 -3.66
CA HIS A 253 -18.22 -1.33 -4.25
C HIS A 253 -18.42 -2.47 -3.24
N SER A 254 -19.60 -3.07 -3.24
CA SER A 254 -19.92 -4.28 -2.52
C SER A 254 -20.94 -5.07 -3.34
N ASP A 255 -20.70 -6.36 -3.56
CA ASP A 255 -21.64 -7.21 -4.26
C ASP A 255 -22.82 -7.57 -3.34
N PRO A 256 -24.08 -7.30 -3.73
CA PRO A 256 -25.26 -7.72 -2.96
C PRO A 256 -25.37 -9.23 -2.72
N SER A 257 -24.69 -10.05 -3.53
CA SER A 257 -24.66 -11.50 -3.38
C SER A 257 -23.74 -11.98 -2.25
N THR A 258 -22.81 -11.12 -1.81
CA THR A 258 -21.88 -11.40 -0.73
C THR A 258 -22.62 -11.58 0.62
N PRO A 259 -22.19 -12.53 1.48
CA PRO A 259 -22.77 -12.69 2.80
C PRO A 259 -22.74 -11.41 3.62
N HIS A 260 -23.77 -11.18 4.44
CA HIS A 260 -23.86 -9.99 5.29
C HIS A 260 -23.34 -10.29 6.69
N LEU A 261 -22.01 -10.48 6.79
CA LEU A 261 -21.31 -10.87 8.02
C LEU A 261 -20.23 -9.85 8.36
N PHE A 262 -20.30 -9.33 9.58
CA PHE A 262 -19.31 -8.44 10.17
C PHE A 262 -18.83 -9.03 11.48
N LEU A 263 -17.58 -9.52 11.53
CA LEU A 263 -17.03 -10.30 12.64
C LEU A 263 -17.93 -11.46 13.08
N HIS A 264 -18.39 -12.26 12.11
CA HIS A 264 -19.34 -13.37 12.25
C HIS A 264 -20.71 -12.99 12.85
N LYS A 265 -21.05 -11.70 12.87
CA LYS A 265 -22.33 -11.19 13.36
C LYS A 265 -23.06 -10.44 12.25
N ASN A 266 -24.39 -10.40 12.33
CA ASN A 266 -25.19 -9.52 11.49
C ASN A 266 -25.32 -8.15 12.18
N ILE A 267 -24.46 -7.21 11.82
CA ILE A 267 -24.44 -5.84 12.36
C ILE A 267 -24.65 -4.86 11.21
N LEU A 268 -25.64 -3.98 11.36
CA LEU A 268 -25.94 -2.88 10.42
C LEU A 268 -26.12 -3.33 8.95
N ASN A 269 -26.49 -4.60 8.73
CA ASN A 269 -26.58 -5.21 7.40
C ASN A 269 -25.30 -4.98 6.55
N ALA A 270 -24.13 -5.02 7.19
CA ALA A 270 -22.86 -4.84 6.50
C ALA A 270 -22.51 -6.07 5.65
N SER A 271 -22.01 -5.82 4.44
CA SER A 271 -21.41 -6.86 3.59
C SER A 271 -20.16 -7.44 4.27
N SER A 272 -19.86 -8.71 4.02
CA SER A 272 -18.60 -9.33 4.47
C SER A 272 -17.39 -8.90 3.67
N ALA A 273 -17.58 -8.24 2.52
CA ALA A 273 -16.50 -7.71 1.71
C ALA A 273 -16.88 -6.37 1.07
N TYR A 274 -15.89 -5.48 0.95
CA TYR A 274 -16.00 -4.20 0.24
C TYR A 274 -14.76 -3.98 -0.62
N THR A 275 -14.94 -3.76 -1.91
CA THR A 275 -13.86 -3.26 -2.78
C THR A 275 -13.79 -1.73 -2.66
N LEU A 276 -12.64 -1.23 -2.24
CA LEU A 276 -12.38 0.18 -1.97
C LEU A 276 -11.23 0.68 -2.82
N SER A 277 -11.34 1.89 -3.35
CA SER A 277 -10.30 2.52 -4.17
C SER A 277 -9.96 3.91 -3.67
N TRP A 278 -8.68 4.11 -3.38
CA TRP A 278 -8.11 5.37 -2.92
C TRP A 278 -7.12 5.94 -3.92
N VAL A 279 -7.11 7.27 -4.02
CA VAL A 279 -6.10 8.03 -4.77
C VAL A 279 -5.22 8.81 -3.80
N ASN A 280 -3.91 8.78 -3.99
CA ASN A 280 -2.97 9.58 -3.20
C ASN A 280 -2.88 11.00 -3.77
N VAL A 281 -3.53 11.95 -3.11
CA VAL A 281 -3.58 13.36 -3.57
C VAL A 281 -2.29 14.14 -3.31
N ARG A 282 -1.30 13.52 -2.64
CA ARG A 282 0.02 14.10 -2.34
C ARG A 282 1.15 13.41 -3.11
N TRP A 283 0.83 12.40 -3.90
CA TRP A 283 1.83 11.58 -4.58
C TRP A 283 2.65 12.39 -5.58
N LYS A 284 3.96 12.19 -5.54
CA LYS A 284 4.93 12.78 -6.47
C LYS A 284 5.83 11.66 -6.99
N PRO A 285 5.67 11.23 -8.25
CA PRO A 285 6.54 10.23 -8.84
C PRO A 285 8.02 10.57 -8.71
N SER A 286 8.88 9.57 -8.45
CA SER A 286 10.31 9.77 -8.21
C SER A 286 11.05 10.52 -9.34
N TRP A 287 10.58 10.48 -10.59
CA TRP A 287 11.18 11.25 -11.69
C TRP A 287 10.85 12.74 -11.69
N THR A 288 9.79 13.17 -11.00
CA THR A 288 9.48 14.61 -10.89
C THR A 288 10.60 15.35 -10.13
N ALA A 289 11.28 14.66 -9.22
CA ALA A 289 12.48 15.16 -8.56
C ALA A 289 13.68 15.35 -9.51
N HIS A 290 13.78 14.57 -10.60
CA HIS A 290 14.87 14.67 -11.56
C HIS A 290 14.74 15.88 -12.51
N LYS A 291 13.52 16.38 -12.78
CA LYS A 291 13.33 17.60 -13.60
C LYS A 291 13.83 18.87 -12.89
N HIS A 292 13.75 18.94 -11.56
CA HIS A 292 14.23 20.10 -10.80
C HIS A 292 15.76 20.17 -10.65
N LYS A 293 16.48 19.06 -10.85
CA LYS A 293 17.96 19.07 -10.84
C LYS A 293 18.58 19.43 -12.20
N LYS A 294 17.80 19.48 -13.29
CA LYS A 294 18.29 19.85 -14.63
C LYS A 294 18.14 21.34 -14.97
N LEU A 295 17.56 22.15 -14.09
CA LEU A 295 17.33 23.59 -14.28
C LEU A 295 18.29 24.47 -13.48
N ILE A 296 19.38 23.91 -12.95
CA ILE A 296 20.48 24.67 -12.37
C ILE A 296 21.69 24.45 -13.29
N PHE A 297 21.75 25.24 -14.35
CA PHE A 297 22.95 25.57 -15.11
C PHE A 297 22.87 27.04 -15.47
#